data_AF-A0A0T6BJ21-F1
#
_entry.id   AF-A0A0T6BJ21-F1
#
_cell.length_a   1.000
_cell.length_b   1.000
_cell.length_c   1.000
_cell.angle_alpha   90.00
_cell.angle_beta   90.00
_cell.angle_gamma   90.00
#
_symmetry.space_group_name_H-M   'P 1'
#
loop_
_entity.id
_entity.type
_entity.pdbx_description
1 polymer ?
#
loop_
_entity_poly.entity_id
_entity_poly.type
_entity_poly.pdbx_seq_one_letter_code
_entity_poly.pdbx_strand_id
1 'polypeptide(L)'
;MTKGKLEAIRQRAEAATEGEWCEGYDHYVLIDNFKGSYQTFGIARCARKEDTEFIASARQDIPALLDHIAEIDRKLRKAELIIGRVEDLLSSIQHGTGYEVYDEVYRFIYEEGDENADDR
;
A
#
# COMPACT_ATOMS: atom_id res chain seq x y z
N MET A 1 -8.68 5.46 9.93
CA MET A 1 -7.24 5.75 10.19
C MET A 1 -6.84 6.93 9.31
N THR A 2 -5.99 7.86 9.74
CA THR A 2 -5.64 9.05 8.91
C THR A 2 -4.34 8.81 8.12
N LYS A 3 -4.15 9.53 7.00
CA LYS A 3 -2.89 9.47 6.21
C LYS A 3 -1.66 9.72 7.09
N GLY A 4 -1.70 10.72 7.96
CA GLY A 4 -0.61 11.01 8.89
C GLY A 4 -0.32 9.89 9.88
N LYS A 5 -1.34 9.14 10.33
CA LYS A 5 -1.13 7.97 11.20
C LYS A 5 -0.48 6.80 10.45
N LEU A 6 -0.90 6.55 9.21
CA LEU A 6 -0.27 5.52 8.36
C LEU A 6 1.19 5.84 8.09
N GLU A 7 1.49 7.09 7.75
CA GLU A 7 2.85 7.54 7.49
C GLU A 7 3.74 7.41 8.74
N ALA A 8 3.22 7.75 9.92
CA ALA A 8 3.94 7.54 11.17
C ALA A 8 4.20 6.06 11.46
N ILE A 9 3.29 5.14 11.09
CA ILE A 9 3.51 3.69 11.22
C ILE A 9 4.59 3.23 10.23
N ARG A 10 4.52 3.68 8.97
CA ARG A 10 5.51 3.38 7.93
C ARG A 10 6.92 3.77 8.37
N GLN A 11 7.08 5.00 8.87
CA GLN A 11 8.37 5.50 9.37
C GLN A 11 8.92 4.66 10.53
N ARG A 12 8.06 4.20 11.46
CA ARG A 12 8.51 3.30 12.54
C ARG A 12 8.90 1.92 12.03
N ALA A 13 8.19 1.38 11.05
CA ALA A 13 8.52 0.10 10.44
C ALA A 13 9.85 0.15 9.67
N GLU A 14 10.11 1.25 8.95
CA GLU A 14 11.37 1.49 8.22
C GLU A 14 12.56 1.77 9.15
N ALA A 15 12.33 2.47 10.26
CA ALA A 15 13.37 2.75 11.25
C ALA A 15 13.77 1.52 12.09
N ALA A 16 12.93 0.47 12.11
CA ALA A 16 13.24 -0.77 12.80
C ALA A 16 14.38 -1.52 12.09
N THR A 17 15.13 -2.31 12.85
CA THR A 17 16.24 -3.11 12.33
C THR A 17 15.81 -3.93 11.11
N GLU A 18 16.54 -3.75 10.01
CA GLU A 18 16.33 -4.46 8.76
C GLU A 18 16.67 -5.95 8.89
N GLY A 19 15.93 -6.79 8.16
CA GLY A 19 16.10 -8.23 8.10
C GLY A 19 14.92 -8.99 8.72
N GLU A 20 14.90 -10.29 8.48
CA GLU A 20 13.90 -11.19 9.06
C GLU A 20 14.18 -11.38 10.55
N TRP A 21 13.13 -11.21 11.35
CA TRP A 21 13.20 -11.43 12.79
C TRP A 21 12.66 -12.83 13.07
N CYS A 22 13.31 -13.56 13.98
CA CYS A 22 12.94 -14.93 14.31
C CYS A 22 12.80 -15.12 15.82
N GLU A 23 12.09 -16.18 16.20
CA GLU A 23 12.02 -16.64 17.58
C GLU A 23 13.37 -17.24 17.99
N GLY A 24 13.88 -16.78 19.13
CA GLY A 24 15.06 -17.30 19.79
C GLY A 24 14.77 -18.08 21.07
N TYR A 25 15.83 -18.70 21.60
CA TYR A 25 15.79 -19.34 22.91
C TYR A 25 15.43 -18.35 24.03
N ASP A 26 14.81 -18.84 25.12
CA ASP A 26 14.48 -18.05 26.32
C ASP A 26 13.62 -16.80 26.05
N HIS A 27 12.66 -16.93 25.11
CA HIS A 27 11.72 -15.87 24.73
C HIS A 27 12.41 -14.60 24.21
N TYR A 28 13.47 -14.76 23.43
CA TYR A 28 14.09 -13.66 22.68
C TYR A 28 13.53 -13.55 21.27
N VAL A 29 13.40 -12.32 20.77
CA VAL A 29 13.30 -12.03 19.34
C VAL A 29 14.72 -11.77 18.84
N LEU A 30 15.12 -12.47 17.78
CA LEU A 30 16.47 -12.45 17.25
C LEU A 30 16.49 -11.99 15.79
N ILE A 31 17.67 -11.58 15.34
CA ILE A 31 18.00 -11.49 13.93
C ILE A 31 19.29 -12.24 13.67
N ASP A 32 19.23 -13.17 12.72
CA ASP A 32 20.37 -13.94 12.26
C ASP A 32 21.09 -13.23 11.11
N ASN A 33 22.40 -13.43 11.05
CA ASN A 33 23.28 -12.93 10.00
C ASN A 33 23.14 -11.43 9.72
N PHE A 34 22.91 -10.63 10.76
CA PHE A 34 22.65 -9.20 10.61
C PHE A 34 23.77 -8.53 9.81
N LYS A 35 23.41 -7.87 8.70
CA LYS A 35 24.33 -7.20 7.77
C LYS A 35 25.50 -8.09 7.29
N GLY A 36 25.26 -9.38 7.08
CA GLY A 36 26.26 -10.33 6.60
C GLY A 36 27.29 -10.76 7.66
N SER A 37 27.02 -10.48 8.94
CA SER A 37 27.76 -11.12 10.03
C SER A 37 27.40 -12.60 10.14
N TYR A 38 28.23 -13.40 10.82
CA TYR A 38 27.87 -14.77 11.25
C TYR A 38 27.35 -14.76 12.70
N GLN A 39 26.74 -13.64 13.11
CA GLN A 39 26.31 -13.39 14.48
C GLN A 39 24.80 -13.23 14.55
N THR A 40 24.25 -13.72 15.65
CA THR A 40 22.85 -13.54 16.01
C THR A 40 22.74 -12.38 17.02
N PHE A 41 21.82 -11.46 16.78
CA PHE A 41 21.59 -10.31 17.66
C PHE A 41 20.21 -10.40 18.31
N GLY A 42 20.18 -10.12 19.62
CA GLY A 42 18.93 -9.99 20.36
C GLY A 42 18.27 -8.63 20.13
N ILE A 43 16.98 -8.65 19.78
CA ILE A 43 16.16 -7.46 19.53
C ILE A 43 15.33 -7.12 20.77
N ALA A 44 14.64 -8.13 21.31
CA ALA A 44 13.78 -7.99 22.48
C ALA A 44 13.76 -9.28 23.28
N ARG A 45 13.57 -9.18 24.60
CA ARG A 45 13.21 -10.31 25.46
C ARG A 45 11.77 -10.14 25.89
N CYS A 46 10.98 -11.21 25.77
CA CYS A 46 9.56 -11.20 26.08
C CYS A 46 9.26 -12.07 27.29
N ALA A 47 8.05 -11.93 27.82
CA ALA A 47 7.59 -12.75 28.95
C ALA A 47 7.15 -14.14 28.50
N ARG A 48 6.64 -14.27 27.27
CA ARG A 48 6.11 -15.51 26.72
C ARG A 48 6.58 -15.73 25.28
N LYS A 49 6.45 -16.97 24.83
CA LYS A 49 6.75 -17.36 23.45
C LYS A 49 5.79 -16.72 22.44
N GLU A 50 4.51 -16.59 22.78
CA GLU A 50 3.52 -15.99 21.88
C GLU A 50 3.83 -14.51 21.60
N ASP A 51 4.39 -13.81 22.58
CA ASP A 51 4.84 -12.43 22.43
C ASP A 51 6.03 -12.35 21.45
N THR A 52 6.98 -13.29 21.51
CA THR A 52 8.10 -13.34 20.57
C THR A 52 7.65 -13.62 19.15
N GLU A 53 6.73 -14.57 18.96
CA GLU A 53 6.16 -14.90 17.65
C GLU A 53 5.45 -13.67 17.07
N PHE A 54 4.60 -13.02 17.86
CA PHE A 54 3.88 -11.82 17.44
C PHE A 54 4.83 -10.70 17.01
N ILE A 55 5.86 -10.40 17.82
CA ILE A 55 6.81 -9.32 17.51
C ILE A 55 7.68 -9.66 16.30
N ALA A 56 8.13 -10.91 16.18
CA ALA A 56 8.92 -11.38 15.03
C ALA A 56 8.11 -11.25 13.73
N SER A 57 6.89 -11.78 13.69
CA SER A 57 6.00 -11.70 12.53
C SER A 57 5.60 -10.27 12.19
N ALA A 58 5.41 -9.40 13.19
CA ALA A 58 5.06 -8.00 12.97
C ALA A 58 6.08 -7.25 12.09
N ARG A 59 7.36 -7.67 12.06
CA ARG A 59 8.37 -7.07 11.19
C ARG A 59 8.07 -7.24 9.70
N GLN A 60 7.40 -8.34 9.32
CA GLN A 60 6.99 -8.62 7.94
C GLN A 60 5.53 -8.24 7.69
N ASP A 61 4.65 -8.54 8.64
CA ASP A 61 3.21 -8.32 8.51
C ASP A 61 2.85 -6.83 8.41
N ILE A 62 3.50 -5.97 9.20
CA ILE A 62 3.18 -4.53 9.20
C ILE A 62 3.50 -3.89 7.83
N PRO A 63 4.71 -4.06 7.25
CA PRO A 63 4.97 -3.61 5.88
C PRO A 63 3.96 -4.16 4.86
N ALA A 64 3.67 -5.46 4.88
CA ALA A 64 2.73 -6.07 3.93
C ALA A 64 1.31 -5.49 4.07
N LEU A 65 0.86 -5.22 5.29
CA LEU A 65 -0.43 -4.57 5.55
C LEU A 65 -0.45 -3.11 5.06
N LEU A 66 0.65 -2.36 5.22
CA LEU A 66 0.75 -1.00 4.70
C LEU A 66 0.68 -0.97 3.17
N ASP A 67 1.36 -1.90 2.50
CA ASP A 67 1.32 -2.05 1.03
C ASP A 67 -0.09 -2.39 0.56
N HIS A 68 -0.78 -3.31 1.25
CA HIS A 68 -2.15 -3.67 0.92
C HIS A 68 -3.12 -2.49 1.09
N ILE A 69 -2.97 -1.70 2.16
CA ILE A 69 -3.75 -0.48 2.37
C ILE A 69 -3.50 0.53 1.23
N ALA A 70 -2.25 0.73 0.83
CA ALA A 70 -1.90 1.63 -0.28
C ALA A 70 -2.54 1.17 -1.60
N GLU A 71 -2.60 -0.14 -1.85
CA GLU A 71 -3.26 -0.71 -3.02
C GLU A 71 -4.77 -0.43 -3.01
N ILE A 72 -5.44 -0.64 -1.87
CA ILE A 72 -6.87 -0.36 -1.70
C ILE A 72 -7.15 1.14 -1.90
N ASP A 73 -6.35 2.02 -1.30
CA ASP A 73 -6.48 3.47 -1.45
C ASP A 73 -6.35 3.90 -2.93
N ARG A 74 -5.46 3.27 -3.69
CA ARG A 74 -5.31 3.52 -5.13
C ARG A 74 -6.56 3.08 -5.90
N LYS A 75 -7.11 1.91 -5.58
CA LYS A 75 -8.34 1.39 -6.20
C LYS A 75 -9.54 2.27 -5.91
N LEU A 76 -9.69 2.75 -4.68
CA LEU A 76 -10.77 3.67 -4.29
C LEU A 76 -10.70 4.98 -5.07
N ARG A 77 -9.53 5.62 -5.16
CA ARG A 77 -9.38 6.85 -5.95
C ARG A 77 -9.71 6.67 -7.43
N LYS A 78 -9.35 5.52 -8.00
CA LYS A 78 -9.72 5.20 -9.38
C LYS A 78 -11.25 5.07 -9.53
N ALA A 79 -11.91 4.42 -8.57
CA ALA A 79 -13.36 4.32 -8.58
C ALA A 79 -14.05 5.69 -8.43
N GLU A 80 -13.56 6.54 -7.52
CA GLU A 80 -14.05 7.92 -7.36
C GLU A 80 -13.91 8.73 -8.66
N LEU A 81 -12.77 8.63 -9.36
CA LEU A 81 -12.58 9.30 -10.65
C LEU A 81 -13.57 8.81 -11.70
N ILE A 82 -13.78 7.49 -11.79
CA ILE A 82 -14.74 6.92 -12.75
C ILE A 82 -16.16 7.38 -12.44
N ILE A 83 -16.55 7.39 -11.16
CA ILE A 83 -17.88 7.85 -10.74
C ILE A 83 -18.08 9.32 -11.12
N GLY A 84 -17.11 10.19 -10.81
CA GLY A 84 -17.17 11.61 -11.18
C GLY A 84 -17.33 11.81 -12.68
N ARG A 85 -16.56 11.08 -13.50
CA ARG A 85 -16.68 11.12 -14.97
C ARG A 85 -18.07 10.66 -15.46
N VAL A 86 -18.66 9.65 -14.83
CA VAL A 86 -20.02 9.18 -15.15
C VAL A 86 -21.07 10.23 -14.76
N GLU A 87 -20.92 10.88 -13.61
CA GLU A 87 -21.81 11.96 -13.16
C GLU A 87 -21.77 13.17 -14.11
N ASP A 88 -20.57 13.55 -14.58
CA ASP A 88 -20.38 14.62 -15.57
C ASP A 88 -21.09 14.26 -16.89
N LEU A 89 -20.89 13.04 -17.39
CA LEU A 89 -21.54 12.57 -18.60
C LEU A 89 -23.07 12.51 -18.48
N LEU A 90 -23.60 12.05 -17.34
CA LEU A 90 -25.05 12.03 -17.12
C LEU A 90 -25.63 13.45 -17.08
N SER A 91 -24.90 14.40 -16.52
CA SER A 91 -25.29 15.82 -16.48
C SER A 91 -25.31 16.43 -17.88
N SER A 92 -24.33 16.12 -18.72
CA SER A 92 -24.32 16.59 -20.11
C SER A 92 -25.38 15.92 -20.98
N ILE A 93 -25.75 14.66 -20.72
CA ILE A 93 -26.93 14.03 -21.34
C ILE A 93 -28.22 14.73 -20.93
N GLN A 94 -28.35 15.12 -19.66
CA GLN A 94 -29.56 15.75 -19.13
C GLN A 94 -29.76 17.19 -19.65
N HIS A 95 -28.67 17.90 -19.96
CA HIS A 95 -28.70 19.33 -20.28
C HIS A 95 -28.16 19.71 -21.66
N GLY A 96 -27.48 18.81 -22.34
CA GLY A 96 -26.78 19.07 -23.60
C GLY A 96 -27.56 18.64 -24.85
N THR A 97 -27.04 19.07 -25.99
CA THR A 97 -27.49 18.58 -27.31
C THR A 97 -26.79 17.24 -27.62
N GLY A 98 -27.38 16.41 -28.48
CA GLY A 98 -26.81 15.09 -28.80
C GLY A 98 -25.35 15.09 -29.30
N TYR A 99 -24.84 16.23 -29.77
CA TYR A 99 -23.45 16.40 -30.20
C TYR A 99 -22.48 16.56 -29.02
N GLU A 100 -22.87 17.28 -27.96
CA GLU A 100 -22.07 17.48 -26.74
C GLU A 100 -21.90 16.18 -25.95
N VAL A 101 -22.93 15.32 -25.97
CA VAL A 101 -22.88 13.98 -25.38
C VAL A 101 -21.88 13.08 -26.11
N TYR A 102 -21.81 13.15 -27.45
CA TYR A 102 -20.91 12.32 -28.25
C TYR A 102 -19.43 12.63 -27.99
N ASP A 103 -19.07 13.92 -27.91
CA ASP A 103 -17.69 14.35 -27.60
C ASP A 103 -17.25 13.89 -26.21
N GLU A 104 -18.16 13.92 -25.23
CA GLU A 104 -17.86 13.51 -23.86
C GLU A 104 -17.71 11.99 -23.73
N VAL A 105 -18.55 11.21 -24.41
CA VAL A 105 -18.39 9.76 -24.54
C VAL A 105 -17.08 9.40 -25.26
N TYR A 106 -16.71 10.15 -26.31
CA TYR A 106 -15.47 9.91 -27.04
C TYR A 106 -14.24 10.14 -26.15
N ARG A 107 -14.19 11.24 -25.40
CA ARG A 107 -13.13 11.47 -24.39
C ARG A 107 -13.14 10.41 -23.30
N PHE A 108 -14.33 9.96 -22.87
CA PHE A 108 -14.44 8.93 -21.84
C PHE A 108 -13.79 7.60 -22.27
N ILE A 109 -14.00 7.18 -23.51
CA ILE A 109 -13.57 5.86 -24.01
C ILE A 109 -12.15 5.89 -24.56
N TYR A 110 -11.69 7.01 -25.14
CA TYR A 110 -10.50 7.02 -26.00
C TYR A 110 -9.33 7.89 -25.54
N GLU A 111 -9.49 8.87 -24.64
CA GLU A 111 -8.37 9.77 -24.27
C GLU A 111 -7.37 9.21 -23.23
N GLU A 112 -7.67 8.13 -22.50
CA GLU A 112 -6.72 7.52 -21.55
C GLU A 112 -6.09 6.20 -22.04
N GLY A 113 -6.25 5.87 -23.32
CA GLY A 113 -5.66 4.67 -23.94
C GLY A 113 -4.21 4.84 -24.45
N ASP A 114 -3.65 6.05 -24.42
CA ASP A 114 -2.50 6.42 -25.24
C ASP A 114 -1.30 6.99 -24.44
N GLU A 115 -0.98 6.39 -23.29
CA GLU A 115 0.29 6.66 -22.58
C GLU A 115 1.35 5.54 -22.76
N ASN A 116 1.17 4.60 -23.70
CA ASN A 116 2.14 3.53 -23.99
C ASN A 116 2.37 3.30 -25.49
N ALA A 117 2.44 4.36 -26.28
CA ALA A 117 2.74 4.27 -27.71
C ALA A 117 3.80 5.28 -28.17
N ASP A 118 4.92 5.44 -27.43
CA ASP A 118 6.20 5.71 -28.09
C ASP A 118 7.39 5.43 -27.15
N ASP A 119 8.03 4.28 -27.36
CA ASP A 119 9.45 4.10 -27.09
C ASP A 119 9.95 3.14 -28.18
N ARG A 120 10.37 3.76 -29.29
CA ARG A 120 11.02 3.11 -30.43
C ARG A 120 12.41 3.68 -30.64
#